data_AF-A0A1D9GKB5-F1
#
_entry.id   AF-A0A1D9GKB5-F1
#
_cell.length_a   1.000
_cell.length_b   1.000
_cell.length_c   1.000
_cell.angle_alpha   90.00
_cell.angle_beta   90.00
_cell.angle_gamma   90.00
#
_symmetry.space_group_name_H-M   'P 1'
#
loop_
_entity.id
_entity.type
_entity.pdbx_description
1 polymer ?
#
loop_
_entity_poly.entity_id
_entity_poly.type
_entity_poly.pdbx_seq_one_letter_code
_entity_poly.pdbx_strand_id
1 'polypeptide(L)' 'MTANNLRRSKHEVIHQQLEKGGFRGPINAKCVECIYDPEAKGTWRQQVQACTSKGCPLFPVRPTPIKVISE' A
#
# COMPACT_ATOMS: atom_id res chain seq x y z
N MET A 1 9.29 -22.29 -18.70
CA MET A 1 8.13 -21.39 -18.54
C MET A 1 7.60 -21.55 -17.12
N THR A 2 8.05 -20.72 -16.19
CA THR A 2 7.42 -20.62 -14.86
C THR A 2 7.35 -19.15 -14.53
N ALA A 3 6.13 -18.62 -14.54
CA ALA A 3 5.83 -17.25 -14.16
C ALA A 3 6.41 -17.02 -12.75
N ASN A 4 7.38 -16.11 -12.67
CA ASN A 4 8.10 -15.81 -11.45
C ASN A 4 7.11 -15.14 -10.49
N ASN A 5 6.50 -15.93 -9.60
CA ASN A 5 5.49 -15.48 -8.65
C ASN A 5 6.18 -14.87 -7.43
N LEU A 6 7.10 -13.92 -7.67
CA LEU A 6 7.88 -13.28 -6.63
C LEU A 6 6.98 -12.28 -5.90
N ARG A 7 6.63 -12.62 -4.65
CA ARG A 7 5.91 -11.71 -3.78
C ARG A 7 6.82 -10.52 -3.47
N ARG A 8 6.42 -9.33 -3.93
CA ARG A 8 7.19 -8.09 -3.71
C ARG A 8 7.39 -7.86 -2.22
N SER A 9 8.65 -7.69 -1.82
CA SER A 9 9.06 -7.33 -0.48
C SER A 9 8.52 -5.95 -0.09
N LYS A 10 8.43 -5.70 1.21
CA LYS A 10 8.00 -4.40 1.74
C LYS A 10 8.87 -3.24 1.22
N HIS A 11 10.18 -3.44 1.16
CA HIS A 11 11.15 -2.45 0.66
C HIS A 11 10.89 -2.08 -0.80
N GLU A 12 10.69 -3.07 -1.68
CA GLU A 12 10.38 -2.81 -3.09
C GLU A 12 9.08 -2.00 -3.25
N VAL A 13 8.04 -2.32 -2.47
CA VAL A 13 6.77 -1.58 -2.52
C VAL A 13 6.96 -0.13 -2.07
N ILE A 14 7.77 0.11 -1.02
CA ILE A 14 8.10 1.46 -0.54
C ILE A 14 8.80 2.26 -1.64
N HIS A 15 9.88 1.73 -2.22
CA HIS A 15 10.64 2.42 -3.27
C HIS A 15 9.78 2.73 -4.49
N GLN A 16 8.94 1.79 -4.93
CA GLN A 16 7.99 2.02 -6.02
C GLN A 16 7.01 3.18 -5.71
N GLN A 17 6.61 3.38 -4.45
CA GLN A 17 5.75 4.52 -4.10
C GLN A 17 6.53 5.82 -4.04
N LEU A 18 7.79 5.81 -3.61
CA LEU A 18 8.65 7.00 -3.54
C LEU A 18 9.00 7.56 -4.92
N GLU A 19 9.04 6.73 -5.96
CA GLU A 19 9.22 7.17 -7.35
C GLU A 19 8.04 8.00 -7.89
N LYS A 20 6.89 8.01 -7.21
CA LYS A 20 5.72 8.79 -7.62
C LYS A 20 5.88 10.25 -7.21
N GLY A 21 5.67 11.15 -8.17
CA GLY A 21 5.72 12.59 -7.93
C GLY A 21 4.67 13.11 -6.94
N GLY A 22 4.98 14.28 -6.36
CA GLY A 22 4.13 14.97 -5.38
C GLY A 22 4.02 14.25 -4.03
N PHE A 23 3.10 14.70 -3.18
CA PHE A 23 2.97 14.18 -1.81
C PHE A 23 2.37 12.75 -1.74
N ARG A 24 1.73 12.28 -2.80
CA ARG A 24 1.07 10.95 -2.78
C ARG A 24 2.08 9.81 -2.66
N GLY A 25 3.27 9.94 -3.27
CA GLY A 25 4.31 8.93 -3.18
C GLY A 25 4.78 8.68 -1.74
N PRO A 26 5.32 9.71 -1.06
CA PRO A 26 5.72 9.63 0.34
C PRO A 26 4.61 9.21 1.31
N ILE A 27 3.37 9.71 1.13
CA ILE A 27 2.23 9.29 1.97
C ILE A 27 1.96 7.78 1.80
N ASN A 28 1.91 7.28 0.56
CA ASN A 28 1.70 5.87 0.32
C ASN A 28 2.84 5.02 0.89
N ALA A 29 4.09 5.46 0.68
CA ALA A 29 5.27 4.81 1.24
C ALA A 29 5.19 4.72 2.77
N LYS A 30 4.76 5.79 3.45
CA LYS A 30 4.58 5.78 4.90
C LYS A 30 3.50 4.81 5.36
N CYS A 31 2.37 4.73 4.64
CA CYS A 31 1.32 3.76 4.95
C CYS A 31 1.79 2.32 4.74
N VAL A 32 2.57 2.05 3.69
CA VAL A 32 3.18 0.74 3.44
C VAL A 32 4.17 0.39 4.55
N GLU A 33 5.10 1.29 4.86
CA GLU A 33 6.06 1.14 5.96
C GLU A 33 5.36 0.82 7.29
N CYS A 34 4.24 1.49 7.57
CA CYS A 34 3.52 1.37 8.83
C CYS A 34 2.83 0.01 9.02
N ILE A 35 2.09 -0.50 8.03
CA ILE A 35 1.21 -1.66 8.23
C ILE A 35 1.30 -2.75 7.16
N TYR A 36 1.95 -2.51 6.01
CA TYR A 36 2.03 -3.56 5.00
C TYR A 36 2.93 -4.69 5.50
N ASP A 37 2.35 -5.89 5.50
CA ASP A 37 3.01 -7.16 5.72
C ASP A 37 2.94 -7.98 4.42
N PRO A 38 4.09 -8.22 3.76
CA PRO A 38 4.18 -9.04 2.56
C PRO A 38 4.09 -10.53 2.89
N GLU A 39 3.70 -10.96 4.09
CA GLU A 39 3.32 -12.35 4.40
C GLU A 39 1.80 -12.48 4.65
N ALA A 40 1.15 -11.43 5.17
CA ALA A 40 -0.30 -11.36 5.38
C ALA A 40 -1.14 -11.30 4.08
N LYS A 41 -2.38 -11.81 4.15
CA LYS A 41 -3.30 -11.83 2.99
C LYS A 41 -3.61 -10.41 2.48
N GLY A 42 -3.88 -10.32 1.18
CA GLY A 42 -4.30 -9.09 0.51
C GLY A 42 -3.12 -8.22 0.06
N THR A 43 -3.44 -7.27 -0.82
CA THR A 43 -2.53 -6.25 -1.33
C THR A 43 -2.21 -5.22 -0.25
N TRP A 44 -1.10 -4.49 -0.41
CA TRP A 44 -0.74 -3.40 0.50
C TRP A 44 -1.86 -2.35 0.66
N ARG A 45 -2.62 -2.05 -0.41
CA ARG A 45 -3.76 -1.11 -0.32
C ARG A 45 -4.92 -1.66 0.50
N GLN A 46 -5.21 -2.95 0.38
CA GLN A 46 -6.23 -3.60 1.20
C GLN A 46 -5.84 -3.59 2.68
N GLN A 47 -4.57 -3.85 3.00
CA GLN A 47 -4.06 -3.79 4.37
C GLN A 47 -4.07 -2.36 4.93
N VAL A 48 -3.66 -1.36 4.13
CA VAL A 48 -3.76 0.06 4.53
C VAL A 48 -5.21 0.49 4.75
N GLN A 49 -6.16 0.02 3.92
CA GLN A 49 -7.59 0.24 4.14
C GLN A 49 -8.08 -0.43 5.44
N ALA A 50 -7.55 -1.59 5.80
CA ALA A 50 -7.91 -2.29 7.03
C ALA A 50 -7.30 -1.66 8.30
N CYS A 51 -6.34 -0.73 8.18
CA CYS A 51 -5.75 -0.04 9.33
C CYS A 51 -6.83 0.66 10.18
N THR A 52 -6.81 0.40 11.49
CA THR A 52 -7.78 0.91 12.47
C THR A 52 -7.27 2.10 13.28
N SER A 53 -6.05 2.58 13.02
CA SER A 53 -5.45 3.75 13.68
C SER A 53 -6.09 5.06 13.21
N LYS A 54 -7.31 5.34 13.71
CA LYS A 54 -8.10 6.52 13.35
C LYS A 54 -7.43 7.84 13.76
N GLY A 55 -6.56 7.83 14.77
CA GLY A 55 -5.79 8.99 15.21
C GLY A 55 -4.53 9.28 14.37
N CYS A 56 -4.21 8.42 13.40
CA CYS A 56 -3.09 8.66 12.49
C CYS A 56 -3.34 9.92 11.64
N PRO A 57 -2.40 10.88 11.59
CA PRO A 57 -2.55 12.08 10.75
C PRO A 57 -2.77 11.80 9.26
N LEU A 58 -2.34 10.63 8.78
CA LEU A 58 -2.52 10.20 7.39
C LEU A 58 -3.84 9.45 7.15
N PHE A 59 -4.63 9.16 8.20
CA PHE A 59 -5.88 8.40 8.07
C PHE A 59 -6.84 8.99 7.01
N PRO A 60 -7.06 10.32 6.93
CA PRO A 60 -7.96 10.92 5.93
C PRO A 60 -7.45 10.83 4.49
N VAL A 61 -6.13 10.71 4.31
CA VAL A 61 -5.46 10.77 3.00
C VAL A 61 -4.82 9.43 2.60
N ARG A 62 -5.11 8.37 3.35
CA ARG A 62 -4.53 7.06 3.12
C ARG A 62 -4.94 6.49 1.75
N PRO A 63 -4.06 5.74 1.09
CA PRO A 63 -4.41 5.07 -0.15
C PRO A 63 -5.46 3.99 0.10
N THR A 64 -6.54 4.06 -0.68
CA THR A 64 -7.55 3.00 -0.77
C THR A 64 -7.34 2.18 -2.06
N PRO A 65 -7.84 0.93 -2.11
CA PRO A 65 -7.98 0.17 -3.36
C PRO A 65 -8.79 0.96 -4.38
N ILE A 66 -8.45 0.78 -5.66
CA ILE A 66 -9.25 1.33 -6.76
C ILE A 66 -10.60 0.63 -6.70
N LYS A 67 -11.69 1.38 -6.60
CA LYS A 67 -13.03 0.81 -6.76
C LYS A 67 -13.11 0.28 -8.18
N VAL A 68 -13.17 -1.04 -8.34
CA VAL A 68 -13.63 -1.61 -9.61
C VAL A 68 -15.08 -1.18 -9.71
N ILE A 69 -15.43 -0.43 -10.75
CA ILE A 69 -16.82 -0.12 -11.05
C ILE A 69 -17.45 -1.47 -11.40
N SER A 70 -18.22 -2.04 -10.49
CA SER A 70 -19.11 -3.15 -10.82
C SER A 70 -20.34 -2.55 -11.48
N GLU A 71 -20.60 -2.96 -12.72
CA GLU A 71 -21.86 -2.74 -13.45
C GLU A 71 -23.06 -3.33 -12.68
#